data_AF-A0A2N5M3B8-F1
#
_entry.id   AF-A0A2N5M3B8-F1
#
_cell.length_a   1.000
_cell.length_b   1.000
_cell.length_c   1.000
_cell.angle_alpha   90.00
_cell.angle_beta   90.00
_cell.angle_gamma   90.00
#
_symmetry.space_group_name_H-M   'P 1'
#
loop_
_entity.id
_entity.type
_entity.pdbx_description
1 polymer ?
#
loop_
_entity_poly.entity_id
_entity_poly.type
_entity_poly.pdbx_seq_one_letter_code
_entity_poly.pdbx_strand_id
1 'polypeptide(L)'
;MCGIEFVITNTFKEAAKTEEKVMFDEHLYFYLSNAEKYTDTFSLLLNSDLYGETFLGFSEVTKLREECEGILKKYRGIDHRASEIRHFAQSLIILCKEAIKRKKNVFALGD
;
A
#
# COMPACT_ATOMS: atom_id res chain seq x y z
N MET A 1 6.78 -14.73 -1.66
CA MET A 1 6.01 -14.09 -2.74
C MET A 1 6.54 -12.68 -2.75
N CYS A 2 7.31 -12.31 -3.77
CA CYS A 2 8.01 -11.04 -3.79
C CYS A 2 7.05 -9.86 -3.91
N GLY A 3 7.38 -8.76 -3.26
CA GLY A 3 6.58 -7.53 -3.28
C GLY A 3 6.79 -6.70 -2.02
N ILE A 4 5.80 -5.89 -1.68
CA ILE A 4 5.85 -4.99 -0.51
C ILE A 4 4.80 -5.39 0.53
N GLU A 5 5.23 -5.68 1.75
CA GLU A 5 4.33 -5.91 2.89
C GLU A 5 4.07 -4.60 3.65
N PHE A 6 2.81 -4.19 3.71
CA PHE A 6 2.37 -3.06 4.53
C PHE A 6 1.92 -3.55 5.89
N VAL A 7 2.51 -3.02 6.97
CA VAL A 7 2.26 -3.45 8.36
C VAL A 7 2.03 -2.27 9.31
N ILE A 8 1.06 -2.40 10.21
CA ILE A 8 0.81 -1.40 11.25
C ILE A 8 1.80 -1.62 12.39
N THR A 9 2.62 -0.62 12.71
CA THR A 9 3.57 -0.75 13.80
C THR A 9 4.05 0.59 14.35
N ASN A 10 4.47 0.59 15.61
CA ASN A 10 5.24 1.69 16.21
C ASN A 10 6.76 1.47 16.13
N THR A 11 7.21 0.21 15.99
CA THR A 11 8.63 -0.18 15.98
C THR A 11 8.89 -1.40 15.09
N PHE A 12 10.10 -1.53 14.54
CA PHE A 12 10.47 -2.69 13.71
C PHE A 12 10.23 -4.05 14.43
N LYS A 13 10.44 -4.10 15.75
CA LYS A 13 10.19 -5.30 16.59
C LYS A 13 8.72 -5.71 16.69
N GLU A 14 7.80 -4.75 16.60
CA GLU A 14 6.36 -5.02 16.52
C GLU A 14 5.96 -5.47 15.11
N ALA A 15 6.62 -4.93 14.08
CA ALA A 15 6.37 -5.26 12.67
C ALA A 15 6.63 -6.75 12.39
N ALA A 16 7.72 -7.30 12.92
CA ALA A 16 8.07 -8.71 12.75
C ALA A 16 7.12 -9.71 13.44
N LYS A 17 6.14 -9.23 14.23
CA LYS A 17 5.22 -10.07 15.01
C LYS A 17 3.75 -9.87 14.68
N THR A 18 3.43 -8.90 13.82
CA THR A 18 2.03 -8.60 13.50
C THR A 18 1.54 -9.49 12.37
N GLU A 19 0.37 -10.11 12.56
CA GLU A 19 -0.35 -10.83 11.50
C GLU A 19 -1.18 -9.86 10.63
N GLU A 20 -1.36 -8.62 11.09
CA GLU A 20 -2.11 -7.59 10.39
C GLU A 20 -1.22 -6.92 9.33
N LYS A 21 -1.20 -7.53 8.13
CA LYS A 21 -0.42 -7.09 6.98
C LYS A 21 -1.20 -7.11 5.67
N VAL A 22 -0.81 -6.25 4.74
CA VAL A 22 -1.35 -6.23 3.38
C VAL A 22 -0.21 -6.38 2.38
N MET A 23 -0.30 -7.39 1.52
CA MET A 23 0.71 -7.68 0.50
C MET A 23 0.41 -6.89 -0.77
N PHE A 24 1.42 -6.16 -1.27
CA PHE A 24 1.43 -5.62 -2.62
C PHE A 24 2.33 -6.48 -3.50
N ASP A 25 1.71 -7.40 -4.23
CA ASP A 25 2.40 -8.34 -5.11
C ASP A 25 3.24 -7.61 -6.19
N GLU A 26 4.45 -8.11 -6.45
CA GLU A 26 5.39 -7.52 -7.42
C GLU A 26 4.77 -7.38 -8.83
N HIS A 27 3.98 -8.35 -9.30
CA HIS A 27 3.34 -8.25 -10.61
C HIS A 27 2.27 -7.15 -10.62
N LEU A 28 1.54 -7.00 -9.52
CA LEU A 28 0.54 -5.95 -9.35
C LEU A 28 1.21 -4.57 -9.26
N TYR A 29 2.33 -4.49 -8.56
CA TYR A 29 3.16 -3.29 -8.48
C TYR A 29 3.63 -2.86 -9.87
N PHE A 30 4.26 -3.76 -10.63
CA PHE A 30 4.75 -3.41 -11.97
C PHE A 30 3.63 -3.08 -12.95
N TYR A 31 2.49 -3.76 -12.85
CA TYR A 31 1.32 -3.41 -13.65
C TYR A 31 0.86 -1.98 -13.35
N LEU A 32 0.66 -1.63 -12.06
CA LEU A 32 0.20 -0.29 -11.66
C LEU A 32 1.25 0.78 -11.98
N SER A 33 2.53 0.50 -11.72
CA SER A 33 3.65 1.38 -12.03
C SER A 33 3.73 1.69 -13.53
N ASN A 34 3.56 0.68 -14.40
CA ASN A 34 3.54 0.89 -15.84
C ASN A 34 2.31 1.67 -16.31
N ALA A 35 1.13 1.38 -15.74
CA ALA A 35 -0.11 2.08 -16.07
C ALA A 35 -0.07 3.57 -15.68
N GLU A 36 0.70 3.90 -14.64
CA GLU A 36 0.74 5.23 -14.03
C GLU A 36 2.07 5.97 -14.27
N LYS A 37 2.98 5.41 -15.07
CA LYS A 37 4.35 5.88 -15.30
C LYS A 37 4.51 7.38 -15.62
N TYR A 38 3.47 8.00 -16.19
CA TYR A 38 3.48 9.39 -16.61
C TYR A 38 2.62 10.30 -15.70
N THR A 39 2.26 9.82 -14.52
CA THR A 39 1.44 10.56 -13.56
C THR A 39 2.01 10.42 -12.15
N ASP A 40 1.86 11.46 -11.33
CA ASP A 40 2.27 11.43 -9.92
C ASP A 40 1.11 11.01 -8.99
N THR A 41 0.06 10.41 -9.52
CA THR A 41 -1.23 10.23 -8.82
C THR A 41 -1.13 9.30 -7.61
N PHE A 42 -0.22 8.32 -7.63
CA PHE A 42 -0.03 7.33 -6.56
C PHE A 42 1.44 7.26 -6.12
N SER A 43 2.09 8.43 -6.05
CA SER A 43 3.52 8.52 -5.81
C SER A 43 3.96 7.90 -4.48
N LEU A 44 3.16 7.95 -3.42
CA LEU A 44 3.54 7.38 -2.13
C LEU A 44 3.52 5.84 -2.17
N LEU A 45 2.51 5.28 -2.82
CA LEU A 45 2.41 3.83 -3.05
C LEU A 45 3.50 3.32 -4.02
N LEU A 46 3.74 4.02 -5.13
CA LEU A 46 4.63 3.57 -6.21
C LEU A 46 6.11 3.94 -6.01
N ASN A 47 6.43 4.82 -5.06
CA ASN A 47 7.82 5.07 -4.65
C ASN A 47 8.24 4.26 -3.40
N SER A 48 7.37 3.37 -2.91
CA SER A 48 7.75 2.45 -1.84
C SER A 48 8.84 1.51 -2.35
N ASP A 49 9.91 1.35 -1.57
CA ASP A 49 11.06 0.55 -1.97
C ASP A 49 10.71 -0.95 -1.98
N LEU A 50 10.75 -1.56 -3.17
CA LEU A 50 10.50 -2.99 -3.37
C LEU A 50 11.53 -3.89 -2.69
N TYR A 51 12.73 -3.38 -2.39
CA TYR A 51 13.85 -4.14 -1.84
C TYR A 51 14.36 -3.54 -0.52
N GLY A 52 13.57 -2.62 0.06
CA GLY A 52 13.96 -1.85 1.22
C GLY A 52 12.80 -1.59 2.15
N GLU A 53 13.01 -0.69 3.10
CA GLU A 53 12.00 -0.34 4.10
C GLU A 53 11.58 1.10 3.92
N THR A 54 10.27 1.34 3.84
CA THR A 54 9.70 2.68 3.80
C THR A 54 8.88 2.92 5.06
N PHE A 55 9.27 3.94 5.83
CA PHE A 55 8.51 4.39 6.99
C PHE A 55 7.47 5.43 6.58
N LEU A 56 6.20 5.20 6.94
CA LEU A 56 5.10 6.13 6.70
C LEU A 56 4.54 6.61 8.03
N GLY A 57 4.79 7.88 8.35
CA GLY A 57 4.22 8.54 9.51
C GLY A 57 2.74 8.86 9.32
N PHE A 58 2.06 9.35 10.37
CA PHE A 58 0.62 9.61 10.37
C PHE A 58 0.10 10.42 9.16
N SER A 59 0.83 11.46 8.75
CA SER A 59 0.44 12.30 7.60
C SER A 59 0.57 11.55 6.27
N GLU A 60 1.56 10.68 6.14
CA GLU A 60 1.80 9.85 4.96
C GLU A 60 0.81 8.69 4.90
N VAL A 61 0.46 8.08 6.03
CA VAL A 61 -0.62 7.07 6.12
C VAL A 61 -1.96 7.65 5.66
N THR A 62 -2.23 8.90 6.00
CA THR A 62 -3.45 9.59 5.54
C THR A 62 -3.43 9.78 4.02
N LYS A 63 -2.30 10.20 3.45
CA LYS A 63 -2.12 10.33 2.01
C LYS A 63 -2.19 8.97 1.29
N LEU A 64 -1.56 7.92 1.82
CA LEU A 64 -1.60 6.57 1.25
C LEU A 64 -3.04 6.07 1.14
N ARG A 65 -3.85 6.31 2.17
CA ARG A 65 -5.28 5.99 2.15
C ARG A 65 -6.00 6.73 1.02
N GLU A 66 -5.73 8.03 0.84
CA GLU A 66 -6.34 8.85 -0.22
C GLU A 66 -5.92 8.39 -1.62
N GLU A 67 -4.64 8.02 -1.81
CA GLU A 67 -4.15 7.41 -3.05
C GLU A 67 -4.91 6.11 -3.36
N CYS A 68 -5.07 5.23 -2.37
CA CYS A 68 -5.84 4.00 -2.51
C CYS A 68 -7.32 4.27 -2.84
N GLU A 69 -7.94 5.30 -2.26
CA GLU A 69 -9.30 5.71 -2.62
C GLU A 69 -9.37 6.23 -4.08
N GLY A 70 -8.31 6.90 -4.54
CA GLY A 70 -8.12 7.27 -5.95
C GLY A 70 -8.06 6.05 -6.87
N ILE A 71 -7.33 5.01 -6.47
CA ILE A 71 -7.24 3.74 -7.20
C ILE A 71 -8.64 3.13 -7.36
N LEU A 72 -9.44 3.06 -6.29
CA LEU A 72 -10.81 2.51 -6.36
C LEU A 72 -11.72 3.28 -7.31
N LYS A 73 -11.47 4.58 -7.50
CA LYS A 73 -12.23 5.43 -8.43
C LYS A 73 -11.76 5.24 -9.88
N LYS A 74 -10.45 5.10 -10.10
CA LYS A 74 -9.85 5.00 -11.44
C LYS A 74 -10.00 3.60 -12.04
N TYR A 75 -9.71 2.57 -11.27
CA TYR A 75 -9.70 1.18 -11.72
C TYR A 75 -11.07 0.51 -11.56
N ARG A 76 -12.14 1.09 -12.11
CA ARG A 76 -13.52 0.55 -12.02
C ARG A 76 -13.87 -0.52 -13.07
N GLY A 77 -12.92 -0.90 -13.92
CA GLY A 77 -13.11 -1.89 -14.99
C GLY A 77 -13.49 -3.29 -14.52
N ILE A 78 -14.05 -4.09 -15.42
CA ILE A 78 -14.36 -5.52 -15.19
C ILE A 78 -13.15 -6.43 -15.46
N ASP A 79 -12.02 -5.87 -15.88
CA ASP A 79 -10.82 -6.65 -16.13
C ASP A 79 -10.23 -7.21 -14.83
N HIS A 80 -9.61 -8.37 -14.93
CA HIS A 80 -9.08 -9.11 -13.79
C HIS A 80 -8.04 -8.29 -13.01
N ARG A 81 -7.15 -7.57 -13.72
CA ARG A 81 -6.10 -6.75 -13.10
C ARG A 81 -6.65 -5.56 -12.32
N ALA A 82 -7.62 -4.84 -12.88
CA ALA A 82 -8.32 -3.78 -12.15
C ALA A 82 -9.02 -4.33 -10.91
N SER A 83 -9.58 -5.55 -10.98
CA SER A 83 -10.18 -6.18 -9.80
C SER A 83 -9.15 -6.50 -8.72
N GLU A 84 -7.99 -7.05 -9.07
CA GLU A 84 -6.89 -7.33 -8.14
C GLU A 84 -6.38 -6.04 -7.48
N ILE A 85 -6.15 -4.99 -8.28
CA ILE A 85 -5.70 -3.67 -7.79
C ILE A 85 -6.72 -3.07 -6.82
N ARG A 86 -8.01 -3.17 -7.13
CA ARG A 86 -9.05 -2.69 -6.22
C ARG A 86 -9.08 -3.48 -4.92
N HIS A 87 -8.93 -4.80 -4.99
CA HIS A 87 -8.92 -5.63 -3.80
C HIS A 87 -7.73 -5.29 -2.89
N PHE A 88 -6.54 -5.13 -3.48
CA PHE A 88 -5.36 -4.62 -2.80
C PHE A 88 -5.62 -3.25 -2.15
N ALA A 89 -6.09 -2.27 -2.93
CA ALA A 89 -6.34 -0.92 -2.43
C ALA A 89 -7.39 -0.89 -1.31
N GLN A 90 -8.43 -1.73 -1.38
CA GLN A 90 -9.42 -1.86 -0.29
C GLN A 90 -8.79 -2.36 1.00
N SER A 91 -7.98 -3.41 0.91
CA SER A 91 -7.27 -3.98 2.07
C SER A 91 -6.32 -2.96 2.69
N LEU A 92 -5.56 -2.22 1.86
CA LEU A 92 -4.65 -1.19 2.34
C LEU A 92 -5.39 0.02 2.96
N ILE A 93 -6.55 0.41 2.44
CA ILE A 93 -7.41 1.43 3.07
C ILE A 93 -7.84 1.00 4.47
N ILE A 94 -8.24 -0.26 4.64
CA ILE A 94 -8.64 -0.80 5.95
C ILE A 94 -7.45 -0.73 6.92
N LEU A 95 -6.27 -1.16 6.47
CA LEU A 95 -5.04 -1.09 7.26
C LEU A 95 -4.68 0.35 7.65
N CYS A 96 -4.71 1.30 6.71
CA CYS A 96 -4.45 2.71 6.99
C CYS A 96 -5.48 3.32 7.97
N LYS A 97 -6.77 2.97 7.84
CA LYS A 97 -7.81 3.42 8.77
C LYS A 97 -7.56 2.91 10.18
N GLU A 98 -7.15 1.66 10.31
CA GLU A 98 -6.84 1.07 11.61
C GLU A 98 -5.56 1.67 12.21
N ALA A 99 -4.53 1.93 11.40
CA ALA A 99 -3.32 2.65 11.83
C ALA A 99 -3.65 4.04 12.37
N ILE A 100 -4.46 4.82 11.64
CA ILE A 100 -4.94 6.15 12.06
C ILE A 100 -5.70 6.06 13.38
N LYS A 101 -6.66 5.12 13.49
CA LYS A 101 -7.48 4.91 14.69
C LYS A 101 -6.62 4.57 15.91
N ARG A 102 -5.62 3.70 15.73
CA ARG A 102 -4.69 3.28 16.79
C ARG A 102 -3.55 4.28 17.03
N LYS A 103 -3.49 5.38 16.27
CA LYS A 103 -2.38 6.36 16.28
C LYS A 103 -1.01 5.69 16.07
N LYS A 104 -0.96 4.70 15.18
CA LYS A 104 0.25 3.97 14.79
C LYS A 104 0.73 4.38 13.39
N ASN A 105 1.98 4.03 13.08
CA ASN A 105 2.57 4.22 11.76
C ASN A 105 2.36 2.98 10.88
N VAL A 106 2.68 3.11 9.59
CA VAL A 106 2.73 1.99 8.65
C VAL A 106 4.15 1.86 8.13
N PHE A 107 4.65 0.63 8.06
CA PHE A 107 5.90 0.31 7.38
C PHE A 107 5.55 -0.43 6.09
N ALA A 108 6.23 -0.08 5.01
CA ALA A 108 6.24 -0.85 3.77
C ALA A 108 7.57 -1.59 3.72
N LEU A 109 7.53 -2.92 3.72
CA LEU A 109 8.68 -3.81 3.78
C LEU A 109 8.80 -4.54 2.45
N GLY A 110 9.79 -4.18 1.65
CA GLY A 110 10.17 -4.91 0.45
C GLY A 110 10.79 -6.27 0.75
N ASP A 111 10.68 -7.18 -0.21
CA ASP A 111 11.25 -8.55 -0.18
C ASP A 111 12.71 -8.61 -0.65
#